data_AF-A0A090TDL6-F1
#
_entry.id   AF-A0A090TDL6-F1
#
_cell.length_a   1.000
_cell.length_b   1.000
_cell.length_c   1.000
_cell.angle_alpha   90.00
_cell.angle_beta   90.00
_cell.angle_gamma   90.00
#
_symmetry.space_group_name_H-M   'P 1'
#
loop_
_entity.id
_entity.type
_entity.pdbx_description
1 polymer ?
#
loop_
_entity_poly.entity_id
_entity_poly.type
_entity_poly.pdbx_seq_one_letter_code
_entity_poly.pdbx_strand_id
1 'polypeptide(L)'
;MQQVDKHQVKAFLLQLQDDICQKLEQQDGAATFQQDEWQREQGGGGRSRVMKDGQVFEQGGVNFSHVFGDKMPASATAHRPELAGRKFEAMGVSLVIHPKNPYIPTSHANVRFFIAEKEGEDPIWWFGGGFDLTPFYPYEEDCQHWHDTAKQICQPFGDEVYAEHKKWCDDYFFLPHRNETRGVGGLFFDDLNQWGFERSFAYMQAVGSGYTDAYLPIVEKRKAEQYGERERNFQLYRRGRYVEFNLVYDRGTLFGLQSGGRTESILMSMPPLARWEYSYEPQEGSAEARLYSDYLNRESGNLNNSLCSTWRMCAEVIVSNYTFRYPSARTVGINMSKPDQYVVFGNPISQSKSPYIHTLFARQTSQNLEYVSQQPEPDAFKQAATEFFHSGGKGCNITAPFKEDAFQFAGRLTERAQLAGAVNTLKKLDDGEIIGDNTDGEGLVQDLLQHQVQLEGASILVIGSGGAARGVLKPLLDQKPASITITNRTFEKAQQLAELFKPFGQINSVPMSDVSRAYDVVINSASTSLYKQLPDISDAIFADHTVSYDMTYGQGLTTFNQWAKESGARFAYDGLGMLVGQAAESFMLWRGLRPGTKQILRELRKNLEGL
;
A
#
# COMPACT_ATOMS: atom_id res chain seq x y z
N MET A 1 -13.89 -28.21 -17.65
CA MET A 1 -13.16 -26.96 -17.39
C MET A 1 -13.85 -25.87 -18.18
N GLN A 2 -14.27 -24.77 -17.54
CA GLN A 2 -14.76 -23.62 -18.31
C GLN A 2 -13.59 -23.05 -19.12
N GLN A 3 -13.75 -22.98 -20.44
CA GLN A 3 -12.73 -22.47 -21.34
C GLN A 3 -12.67 -20.94 -21.22
N VAL A 4 -11.51 -20.40 -20.89
CA VAL A 4 -11.27 -18.95 -20.81
C VAL A 4 -11.12 -18.41 -22.23
N ASP A 5 -12.01 -17.52 -22.66
CA ASP A 5 -11.97 -16.90 -23.99
C ASP A 5 -11.44 -15.46 -23.93
N LYS A 6 -10.12 -15.33 -23.97
CA LYS A 6 -9.43 -14.02 -24.00
C LYS A 6 -9.68 -13.23 -25.28
N HIS A 7 -10.06 -13.88 -26.38
CA HIS A 7 -10.37 -13.18 -27.63
C HIS A 7 -11.69 -12.44 -27.52
N GLN A 8 -12.69 -13.06 -26.91
CA GLN A 8 -13.98 -12.44 -26.64
C GLN A 8 -13.84 -11.22 -25.72
N VAL A 9 -13.00 -11.32 -24.68
CA VAL A 9 -12.71 -10.19 -23.78
C VAL A 9 -12.08 -9.02 -24.52
N LYS A 10 -11.06 -9.29 -25.35
CA LYS A 10 -10.41 -8.25 -26.16
C LYS A 10 -11.38 -7.57 -27.13
N ALA A 11 -12.21 -8.34 -27.82
CA ALA A 11 -13.20 -7.82 -28.76
C ALA A 11 -14.20 -6.90 -28.06
N PHE A 12 -14.70 -7.32 -26.88
CA PHE A 12 -15.58 -6.49 -26.06
C PHE A 12 -14.89 -5.18 -25.62
N LEU A 13 -13.66 -5.23 -25.13
CA LEU A 13 -12.94 -4.04 -24.65
C LEU A 13 -12.67 -3.02 -25.77
N LEU A 14 -12.35 -3.48 -26.99
CA LEU A 14 -12.19 -2.60 -28.14
C LEU A 14 -13.51 -1.93 -28.51
N GLN A 15 -14.60 -2.69 -28.58
CA GLN A 15 -15.93 -2.15 -28.85
C GLN A 15 -16.39 -1.18 -27.76
N LEU A 16 -16.14 -1.51 -26.49
CA LEU A 16 -16.46 -0.65 -25.35
C LEU A 16 -15.74 0.70 -25.46
N GLN A 17 -14.45 0.72 -25.84
CA GLN A 17 -13.75 1.96 -26.09
C GLN A 17 -14.40 2.78 -27.21
N ASP A 18 -14.80 2.11 -28.31
CA ASP A 18 -15.46 2.76 -29.45
C ASP A 18 -16.80 3.38 -29.04
N ASP A 19 -17.64 2.62 -28.34
CA ASP A 19 -18.96 3.06 -27.88
C ASP A 19 -18.87 4.23 -26.90
N ILE A 20 -17.96 4.16 -25.92
CA ILE A 20 -17.75 5.24 -24.95
C ILE A 20 -17.28 6.51 -25.65
N CYS A 21 -16.30 6.42 -26.54
CA CYS A 21 -15.80 7.59 -27.28
C CYS A 21 -16.92 8.23 -28.08
N GLN A 22 -17.67 7.44 -28.85
CA GLN A 22 -18.76 7.94 -29.68
C GLN A 22 -19.84 8.64 -28.85
N LYS A 23 -20.26 8.06 -27.72
CA LYS A 23 -21.27 8.67 -26.85
C LYS A 23 -20.79 9.97 -26.20
N LEU A 24 -19.51 10.04 -25.81
CA LEU A 24 -18.92 11.26 -25.27
C LEU A 24 -18.77 12.35 -26.34
N GLU A 25 -18.34 12.02 -27.56
CA GLU A 25 -18.27 12.97 -28.67
C GLU A 25 -19.64 13.56 -29.02
N GLN A 26 -20.70 12.74 -28.99
CA GLN A 26 -22.07 13.21 -29.16
C GLN A 26 -22.50 14.20 -28.08
N GLN A 27 -22.06 13.99 -26.83
CA GLN A 27 -22.36 14.89 -25.72
C GLN A 27 -21.55 16.19 -25.77
N ASP A 28 -20.31 16.14 -26.26
CA ASP A 28 -19.50 17.34 -26.46
C ASP A 28 -20.00 18.20 -27.62
N GLY A 29 -20.31 17.56 -28.75
CA GLY A 29 -20.83 18.21 -29.96
C GLY A 29 -19.81 19.00 -30.77
N ALA A 30 -18.57 19.16 -30.28
CA ALA A 30 -17.53 19.95 -30.94
C ALA A 30 -16.20 19.21 -31.11
N ALA A 31 -15.62 18.68 -30.03
CA ALA A 31 -14.35 17.98 -30.08
C ALA A 31 -14.52 16.47 -30.31
N THR A 32 -13.49 15.85 -30.89
CA THR A 32 -13.41 14.40 -31.10
C THR A 32 -12.15 13.82 -30.46
N PHE A 33 -12.18 12.54 -30.11
CA PHE A 33 -11.03 11.82 -29.60
C PHE A 33 -9.99 11.61 -30.70
N GLN A 34 -8.76 12.02 -30.43
CA GLN A 34 -7.61 11.72 -31.27
C GLN A 34 -7.00 10.39 -30.84
N GLN A 35 -6.86 9.46 -31.80
CA GLN A 35 -6.34 8.13 -31.57
C GLN A 35 -4.82 8.09 -31.78
N ASP A 36 -4.12 7.50 -30.82
CA ASP A 36 -2.71 7.16 -30.87
C ASP A 36 -2.54 5.65 -30.61
N GLU A 37 -2.16 4.92 -31.66
CA GLU A 37 -1.86 3.49 -31.58
C GLU A 37 -0.37 3.28 -31.31
N TRP A 38 -0.08 2.40 -30.35
CA TRP A 38 1.29 2.16 -29.93
C TRP A 38 1.53 0.67 -29.69
N GLN A 39 2.78 0.26 -29.86
CA GLN A 39 3.25 -1.09 -29.60
C GLN A 39 4.32 -1.08 -28.51
N ARG A 40 4.45 -2.19 -27.81
CA ARG A 40 5.45 -2.37 -26.75
C ARG A 40 6.49 -3.38 -27.22
N GLU A 41 7.77 -3.05 -27.11
CA GLU A 41 8.88 -3.93 -27.51
C GLU A 41 8.81 -5.31 -26.84
N GLN A 42 8.32 -5.35 -25.59
CA GLN A 42 8.19 -6.57 -24.79
C GLN A 42 6.96 -7.42 -25.12
N GLY A 43 6.09 -6.96 -26.03
CA GLY A 43 4.85 -7.65 -26.40
C GLY A 43 3.58 -6.83 -26.12
N GLY A 44 2.70 -6.79 -27.12
CA GLY A 44 1.42 -6.11 -27.06
C GLY A 44 1.49 -4.63 -27.44
N GLY A 45 0.55 -3.84 -26.91
CA GLY A 45 0.37 -2.44 -27.27
C GLY A 45 -0.96 -1.88 -26.76
N GLY A 46 -1.42 -0.81 -27.38
CA GLY A 46 -2.70 -0.20 -27.03
C GLY A 46 -3.18 0.85 -28.02
N ARG A 47 -4.41 1.31 -27.78
CA ARG A 47 -5.04 2.44 -28.47
C ARG A 47 -5.35 3.50 -27.41
N SER A 48 -4.56 4.57 -27.36
CA SER A 48 -4.88 5.71 -26.50
C SER A 48 -5.81 6.64 -27.29
N ARG A 49 -6.92 7.09 -26.69
CA ARG A 49 -7.80 8.09 -27.30
C ARG A 49 -7.93 9.26 -26.36
N VAL A 50 -7.56 10.45 -26.83
CA VAL A 50 -7.54 11.67 -26.01
C VAL A 50 -8.32 12.79 -26.69
N MET A 51 -9.24 13.41 -25.96
CA MET A 51 -9.95 14.64 -26.31
C MET A 51 -9.38 15.78 -25.46
N LYS A 52 -9.17 16.94 -26.09
CA LYS A 52 -8.70 18.17 -25.43
C LYS A 52 -9.51 19.35 -25.94
N ASP A 53 -9.70 20.34 -25.08
CA ASP A 53 -10.34 21.61 -25.42
C ASP A 53 -11.76 21.46 -25.99
N GLY A 54 -12.50 20.45 -25.54
CA GLY A 54 -13.90 20.23 -25.89
C GLY A 54 -14.84 21.27 -25.30
N GLN A 55 -16.05 21.34 -25.85
CA GLN A 55 -17.07 22.29 -25.40
C GLN A 55 -17.59 21.91 -24.00
N VAL A 56 -17.81 20.62 -23.78
CA VAL A 56 -18.30 20.05 -22.52
C VAL A 56 -17.14 19.42 -21.75
N PHE A 57 -16.30 18.64 -22.43
CA PHE A 57 -15.15 17.95 -21.84
C PHE A 57 -13.87 18.72 -22.10
N GLU A 58 -13.31 19.34 -21.05
CA GLU A 58 -12.08 20.12 -21.17
C GLU A 58 -10.89 19.22 -21.52
N GLN A 59 -10.84 18.04 -20.90
CA GLN A 59 -9.92 16.98 -21.27
C GLN A 59 -10.56 15.64 -20.92
N GLY A 60 -10.37 14.64 -21.76
CA GLY A 60 -10.77 13.28 -21.47
C GLY A 60 -9.88 12.28 -22.20
N GLY A 61 -9.68 11.12 -21.61
CA GLY A 61 -9.08 10.02 -22.36
C GLY A 61 -9.72 8.70 -22.03
N VAL A 62 -9.76 7.83 -23.03
CA VAL A 62 -10.32 6.48 -22.99
C VAL A 62 -9.28 5.57 -23.61
N ASN A 63 -8.49 4.91 -22.77
CA ASN A 63 -7.33 4.15 -23.20
C ASN A 63 -7.61 2.65 -23.16
N PHE A 64 -7.39 1.99 -24.28
CA PHE A 64 -7.32 0.53 -24.37
C PHE A 64 -5.86 0.09 -24.34
N SER A 65 -5.56 -0.98 -23.62
CA SER A 65 -4.27 -1.67 -23.70
C SER A 65 -4.46 -3.18 -23.69
N HIS A 66 -3.57 -3.88 -24.38
CA HIS A 66 -3.39 -5.33 -24.32
C HIS A 66 -1.90 -5.61 -24.36
N VAL A 67 -1.33 -5.90 -23.19
CA VAL A 67 0.10 -6.17 -23.01
C VAL A 67 0.28 -7.63 -22.64
N PHE A 68 1.38 -8.23 -23.10
CA PHE A 68 1.69 -9.61 -22.80
C PHE A 68 3.20 -9.83 -22.76
N GLY A 69 3.63 -10.92 -22.11
CA GLY A 69 5.04 -11.27 -22.03
C GLY A 69 5.25 -12.71 -21.59
N ASP A 70 6.43 -13.25 -21.90
CA ASP A 70 6.75 -14.65 -21.62
C ASP A 70 7.02 -14.94 -20.13
N LYS A 71 7.25 -13.91 -19.31
CA LYS A 71 7.50 -14.02 -17.87
C LYS A 71 6.91 -12.84 -17.12
N MET A 72 6.31 -13.11 -15.96
CA MET A 72 5.90 -12.07 -15.02
C MET A 72 7.11 -11.29 -14.47
N PRO A 73 6.98 -9.98 -14.21
CA PRO A 73 8.00 -9.22 -13.48
C PRO A 73 8.24 -9.82 -12.09
N ALA A 74 9.49 -9.76 -11.62
CA ALA A 74 9.89 -10.32 -10.32
C ALA A 74 9.06 -9.77 -9.14
N SER A 75 8.63 -8.50 -9.24
CA SER A 75 7.75 -7.85 -8.26
C SER A 75 6.35 -8.47 -8.18
N ALA A 76 5.82 -9.01 -9.28
CA ALA A 76 4.51 -9.65 -9.31
C ALA A 76 4.57 -11.11 -8.83
N THR A 77 5.66 -11.83 -9.13
CA THR A 77 5.85 -13.23 -8.68
C THR A 77 6.21 -13.35 -7.20
N ALA A 78 6.70 -12.29 -6.56
CA ALA A 78 7.02 -12.28 -5.13
C ALA A 78 5.78 -12.48 -4.24
N HIS A 79 4.59 -12.10 -4.72
CA HIS A 79 3.32 -12.19 -3.98
C HIS A 79 2.39 -13.31 -4.48
N ARG A 80 2.64 -13.80 -5.69
CA ARG A 80 1.91 -14.91 -6.31
C ARG A 80 2.91 -15.88 -6.94
N PRO A 81 3.57 -16.74 -6.13
CA PRO A 81 4.57 -17.70 -6.61
C PRO A 81 4.01 -18.62 -7.71
N GLU A 82 2.71 -18.89 -7.69
CA GLU A 82 1.98 -19.64 -8.71
C GLU A 82 2.02 -18.99 -10.10
N LEU A 83 2.33 -17.70 -10.20
CA LEU A 83 2.55 -16.98 -11.47
C LEU A 83 3.97 -17.15 -12.01
N ALA A 84 4.90 -17.72 -11.22
CA ALA A 84 6.29 -17.88 -11.64
C ALA A 84 6.41 -18.82 -12.84
N GLY A 85 7.12 -18.37 -13.87
CA GLY A 85 7.31 -19.14 -15.10
C GLY A 85 6.09 -19.24 -16.01
N ARG A 86 4.99 -18.52 -15.69
CA ARG A 86 3.82 -18.40 -16.56
C ARG A 86 3.98 -17.25 -17.55
N LYS A 87 3.45 -17.44 -18.77
CA LYS A 87 3.22 -16.35 -19.72
C LYS A 87 2.01 -15.57 -19.28
N PHE A 88 2.01 -14.26 -19.45
CA PHE A 88 0.90 -13.42 -18.99
C PHE A 88 0.35 -12.55 -20.09
N GLU A 89 -0.94 -12.24 -19.98
CA GLU A 89 -1.61 -11.19 -20.72
C GLU A 89 -2.44 -10.33 -19.77
N ALA A 90 -2.39 -9.02 -19.95
CA ALA A 90 -3.24 -8.07 -19.28
C ALA A 90 -3.88 -7.16 -20.32
N MET A 91 -5.19 -7.02 -20.26
CA MET A 91 -5.94 -6.15 -21.17
C MET A 91 -7.02 -5.37 -20.42
N GLY A 92 -7.34 -4.16 -20.88
CA GLY A 92 -8.36 -3.36 -20.25
C GLY A 92 -8.63 -2.04 -20.94
N VAL A 93 -9.75 -1.43 -20.56
CA VAL A 93 -10.11 -0.05 -20.86
C VAL A 93 -10.05 0.75 -19.57
N SER A 94 -9.35 1.88 -19.60
CA SER A 94 -9.25 2.83 -18.48
C SER A 94 -9.55 4.23 -18.99
N LEU A 95 -10.37 4.99 -18.28
CA LEU A 95 -10.76 6.33 -18.69
C LEU A 95 -10.87 7.31 -17.53
N VAL A 96 -10.59 8.57 -17.84
CA VAL A 96 -10.87 9.70 -16.95
C VAL A 96 -11.41 10.84 -17.80
N ILE A 97 -12.51 11.44 -17.35
CA ILE A 97 -13.17 12.56 -18.03
C ILE A 97 -13.19 13.76 -17.10
N HIS A 98 -12.63 14.88 -17.55
CA HIS A 98 -12.61 16.15 -16.86
C HIS A 98 -13.47 17.19 -17.60
N PRO A 99 -14.72 17.42 -17.16
CA PRO A 99 -15.58 18.43 -17.74
C PRO A 99 -15.07 19.85 -17.50
N LYS A 100 -15.40 20.75 -18.44
CA LYS A 100 -15.12 22.18 -18.33
C LYS A 100 -16.01 22.86 -17.29
N ASN A 101 -17.29 22.50 -17.26
CA ASN A 101 -18.28 23.07 -16.34
C ASN A 101 -18.15 22.45 -14.93
N PRO A 102 -17.93 23.25 -13.86
CA PRO A 102 -17.82 22.77 -12.47
C PRO A 102 -19.03 22.00 -11.94
N TYR A 103 -20.21 22.16 -12.55
CA TYR A 103 -21.42 21.42 -12.16
C TYR A 103 -21.49 20.01 -12.75
N ILE A 104 -20.56 19.66 -13.65
CA ILE A 104 -20.41 18.29 -14.14
C ILE A 104 -19.23 17.64 -13.37
N PRO A 105 -19.45 16.52 -12.67
CA PRO A 105 -18.39 15.82 -11.96
C PRO A 105 -17.29 15.31 -12.89
N THR A 106 -16.05 15.30 -12.40
CA THR A 106 -15.03 14.40 -12.99
C THR A 106 -15.46 12.96 -12.75
N SER A 107 -15.20 12.07 -13.71
CA SER A 107 -15.49 10.65 -13.58
C SER A 107 -14.32 9.79 -14.02
N HIS A 108 -14.27 8.58 -13.47
CA HIS A 108 -13.30 7.55 -13.82
C HIS A 108 -14.02 6.22 -14.00
N ALA A 109 -13.54 5.41 -14.94
CA ALA A 109 -13.92 4.01 -15.06
C ALA A 109 -12.76 3.14 -15.52
N ASN A 110 -12.75 1.90 -15.06
CA ASN A 110 -11.78 0.89 -15.45
C ASN A 110 -12.48 -0.46 -15.56
N VAL A 111 -12.17 -1.22 -16.61
CA VAL A 111 -12.47 -2.65 -16.69
C VAL A 111 -11.28 -3.38 -17.30
N ARG A 112 -10.83 -4.45 -16.65
CA ARG A 112 -9.61 -5.17 -17.03
C ARG A 112 -9.71 -6.66 -16.77
N PHE A 113 -8.89 -7.40 -17.49
CA PHE A 113 -8.74 -8.84 -17.42
C PHE A 113 -7.25 -9.19 -17.41
N PHE A 114 -6.89 -10.08 -16.51
CA PHE A 114 -5.55 -10.68 -16.42
C PHE A 114 -5.66 -12.19 -16.58
N ILE A 115 -4.69 -12.77 -17.30
CA ILE A 115 -4.52 -14.21 -17.41
C ILE A 115 -3.03 -14.58 -17.40
N ALA A 116 -2.69 -15.67 -16.72
CA ALA A 116 -1.37 -16.28 -16.71
C ALA A 116 -1.46 -17.78 -17.01
N GLU A 117 -0.74 -18.21 -18.05
CA GLU A 117 -0.82 -19.54 -18.64
C GLU A 117 0.53 -20.25 -18.57
N LYS A 118 0.50 -21.56 -18.34
CA LYS A 118 1.66 -22.45 -18.42
C LYS A 118 1.22 -23.80 -18.97
N GLU A 119 2.02 -24.35 -19.86
CA GLU A 119 1.72 -25.63 -20.51
C GLU A 119 1.57 -26.74 -19.45
N GLY A 120 0.47 -27.49 -19.54
CA GLY A 120 0.15 -28.57 -18.59
C GLY A 120 -0.44 -28.12 -17.25
N GLU A 121 -0.66 -26.82 -17.03
CA GLU A 121 -1.30 -26.28 -15.82
C GLU A 121 -2.54 -25.44 -16.14
N ASP A 122 -3.50 -25.43 -15.22
CA ASP A 122 -4.71 -24.60 -15.36
C ASP A 122 -4.35 -23.11 -15.38
N PRO A 123 -5.02 -22.28 -16.21
CA PRO A 123 -4.75 -20.86 -16.28
C PRO A 123 -5.21 -20.15 -15.01
N ILE A 124 -4.42 -19.18 -14.56
CA ILE A 124 -4.79 -18.30 -13.44
C ILE A 124 -5.28 -16.99 -14.04
N TRP A 125 -6.48 -16.55 -13.68
CA TRP A 125 -7.07 -15.36 -14.25
C TRP A 125 -7.96 -14.65 -13.25
N TRP A 126 -8.22 -13.37 -13.51
CA TRP A 126 -9.20 -12.58 -12.78
C TRP A 126 -9.63 -11.35 -13.58
N PHE A 127 -10.81 -10.83 -13.27
CA PHE A 127 -11.27 -9.51 -13.70
C PHE A 127 -11.07 -8.49 -12.58
N GLY A 128 -10.95 -7.23 -12.98
CA GLY A 128 -11.00 -6.09 -12.07
C GLY A 128 -11.62 -4.89 -12.76
N GLY A 129 -12.07 -3.92 -11.98
CA GLY A 129 -12.68 -2.73 -12.56
C GLY A 129 -13.52 -1.94 -11.58
N GLY A 130 -14.39 -1.10 -12.14
CA GLY A 130 -15.24 -0.19 -11.41
C GLY A 130 -15.43 1.14 -12.12
N PHE A 131 -16.26 1.99 -11.54
CA PHE A 131 -16.42 3.38 -11.93
C PHE A 131 -16.69 4.23 -10.69
N ASP A 132 -16.26 5.49 -10.71
CA ASP A 132 -16.44 6.41 -9.60
C ASP A 132 -16.67 7.86 -10.07
N LEU A 133 -17.33 8.64 -9.20
CA LEU A 133 -17.76 10.01 -9.49
C LEU A 133 -17.13 11.01 -8.50
N THR A 134 -16.52 12.05 -9.04
CA THR A 134 -15.80 13.10 -8.30
C THR A 134 -16.45 14.47 -8.56
N PRO A 135 -17.51 14.84 -7.80
CA PRO A 135 -18.19 16.12 -7.96
C PRO A 135 -17.41 17.30 -7.37
N PHE A 136 -17.71 18.49 -7.86
CA PHE A 136 -17.25 19.77 -7.29
C PHE A 136 -18.40 20.47 -6.57
N TYR A 137 -19.55 20.58 -7.26
CA TYR A 137 -20.81 21.08 -6.72
C TYR A 137 -21.84 19.95 -6.84
N PRO A 138 -21.95 19.06 -5.84
CA PRO A 138 -22.78 17.87 -5.94
C PRO A 138 -24.28 18.22 -5.88
N TYR A 139 -25.05 17.49 -6.69
CA TYR A 139 -26.51 17.43 -6.60
C TYR A 139 -26.91 16.06 -6.06
N GLU A 140 -27.79 16.06 -5.05
CA GLU A 140 -28.21 14.82 -4.38
C GLU A 140 -28.84 13.84 -5.36
N GLU A 141 -29.67 14.33 -6.28
CA GLU A 141 -30.33 13.48 -7.26
C GLU A 141 -29.37 12.88 -8.31
N ASP A 142 -28.23 13.53 -8.57
CA ASP A 142 -27.22 12.99 -9.48
C ASP A 142 -26.42 11.88 -8.77
N CYS A 143 -26.10 12.08 -7.48
CA CYS A 143 -25.48 11.05 -6.65
C CYS A 143 -26.40 9.83 -6.49
N GLN A 144 -27.70 10.05 -6.28
CA GLN A 144 -28.69 8.99 -6.19
C GLN A 144 -28.80 8.22 -7.51
N HIS A 145 -28.93 8.92 -8.64
CA HIS A 145 -28.95 8.30 -9.96
C HIS A 145 -27.70 7.44 -10.23
N TRP A 146 -26.51 7.97 -9.92
CA TRP A 146 -25.25 7.25 -10.07
C TRP A 146 -25.24 5.91 -9.32
N HIS A 147 -25.64 5.94 -8.05
CA HIS A 147 -25.64 4.76 -7.19
C HIS A 147 -26.79 3.79 -7.46
N ASP A 148 -27.96 4.28 -7.87
CA ASP A 148 -29.07 3.43 -8.29
C ASP A 148 -28.73 2.65 -9.56
N THR A 149 -28.09 3.31 -10.53
CA THR A 149 -27.61 2.64 -11.74
C THR A 149 -26.56 1.58 -11.40
N ALA A 150 -25.60 1.88 -10.52
CA ALA A 150 -24.62 0.92 -10.03
C ALA A 150 -25.26 -0.29 -9.33
N LYS A 151 -26.28 -0.05 -8.50
CA LYS A 151 -27.03 -1.10 -7.81
C LYS A 151 -27.80 -1.98 -8.79
N GLN A 152 -28.45 -1.39 -9.80
CA GLN A 152 -29.18 -2.12 -10.84
C GLN A 152 -28.24 -3.01 -11.67
N ILE A 153 -27.04 -2.52 -12.00
CA ILE A 153 -26.00 -3.31 -12.69
C ILE A 153 -25.59 -4.53 -11.87
N CYS A 154 -25.46 -4.38 -10.55
CA CYS A 154 -25.01 -5.45 -9.66
C CYS A 154 -26.10 -6.49 -9.34
N GLN A 155 -27.38 -6.10 -9.38
CA GLN A 155 -28.50 -6.92 -8.92
C GLN A 155 -28.55 -8.33 -9.56
N PRO A 156 -28.33 -8.53 -10.87
CA PRO A 156 -28.33 -9.87 -11.47
C PRO A 156 -27.20 -10.78 -10.98
N PHE A 157 -26.17 -10.21 -10.33
CA PHE A 157 -24.98 -10.92 -9.89
C PHE A 157 -24.99 -11.27 -8.41
N GLY A 158 -25.95 -10.74 -7.64
CA GLY A 158 -26.19 -11.07 -6.24
C GLY A 158 -26.55 -9.84 -5.42
N ASP A 159 -27.35 -10.04 -4.37
CA ASP A 159 -27.90 -8.94 -3.57
C ASP A 159 -26.82 -8.13 -2.83
N GLU A 160 -25.72 -8.79 -2.46
CA GLU A 160 -24.61 -8.16 -1.72
C GLU A 160 -23.55 -7.49 -2.62
N VAL A 161 -23.56 -7.77 -3.93
CA VAL A 161 -22.48 -7.35 -4.86
C VAL A 161 -22.31 -5.83 -4.88
N TYR A 162 -23.42 -5.08 -4.89
CA TYR A 162 -23.35 -3.62 -4.83
C TYR A 162 -22.75 -3.16 -3.51
N ALA A 163 -23.19 -3.71 -2.37
CA ALA A 163 -22.74 -3.28 -1.06
C ALA A 163 -21.23 -3.52 -0.88
N GLU A 164 -20.73 -4.69 -1.30
CA GLU A 164 -19.32 -5.05 -1.25
C GLU A 164 -18.46 -4.13 -2.13
N HIS A 165 -18.82 -3.99 -3.42
CA HIS A 165 -18.01 -3.21 -4.36
C HIS A 165 -18.12 -1.70 -4.15
N LYS A 166 -19.25 -1.21 -3.63
CA LYS A 166 -19.39 0.19 -3.20
C LYS A 166 -18.51 0.47 -1.99
N LYS A 167 -18.55 -0.39 -0.97
CA LYS A 167 -17.68 -0.25 0.20
C LYS A 167 -16.20 -0.27 -0.20
N TRP A 168 -15.82 -1.17 -1.11
CA TRP A 168 -14.45 -1.23 -1.60
C TRP A 168 -14.07 0.04 -2.36
N CYS A 169 -14.99 0.64 -3.11
CA CYS A 169 -14.78 1.92 -3.78
C CYS A 169 -14.46 3.04 -2.76
N ASP A 170 -15.22 3.14 -1.68
CA ASP A 170 -15.01 4.14 -0.62
C ASP A 170 -13.68 3.94 0.10
N ASP A 171 -13.30 2.68 0.36
CA ASP A 171 -12.05 2.33 1.03
C ASP A 171 -10.83 2.59 0.14
N TYR A 172 -10.96 2.34 -1.17
CA TYR A 172 -9.88 2.49 -2.14
C TYR A 172 -9.62 3.96 -2.50
N PHE A 173 -10.68 4.71 -2.82
CA PHE A 173 -10.59 6.10 -3.25
C PHE A 173 -10.63 7.07 -2.07
N PHE A 174 -9.71 6.88 -1.11
CA PHE A 174 -9.56 7.70 0.08
C PHE A 174 -8.20 8.39 0.11
N LEU A 175 -8.15 9.63 0.61
CA LEU A 175 -6.92 10.40 0.83
C LEU A 175 -6.59 10.45 2.33
N PRO A 176 -5.80 9.52 2.89
CA PRO A 176 -5.50 9.47 4.31
C PRO A 176 -4.99 10.78 4.92
N HIS A 177 -4.12 11.49 4.20
CA HIS A 177 -3.52 12.73 4.70
C HIS A 177 -4.48 13.93 4.70
N ARG A 178 -5.63 13.82 4.03
CA ARG A 178 -6.71 14.82 4.01
C ARG A 178 -7.93 14.37 4.81
N ASN A 179 -7.99 13.09 5.16
CA ASN A 179 -9.15 12.46 5.79
C ASN A 179 -10.44 12.68 4.98
N GLU A 180 -10.38 12.57 3.65
CA GLU A 180 -11.52 12.75 2.74
C GLU A 180 -11.53 11.62 1.69
N THR A 181 -12.72 11.25 1.22
CA THR A 181 -12.84 10.45 -0.02
C THR A 181 -12.51 11.31 -1.24
N ARG A 182 -12.06 10.69 -2.34
CA ARG A 182 -11.78 11.39 -3.59
C ARG A 182 -13.05 12.00 -4.18
N GLY A 183 -14.16 11.28 -4.04
CA GLY A 183 -15.48 11.64 -4.54
C GLY A 183 -16.58 10.90 -3.79
N VAL A 184 -17.73 10.73 -4.44
CA VAL A 184 -18.93 10.06 -3.87
C VAL A 184 -18.98 8.55 -4.15
N GLY A 185 -17.86 7.98 -4.60
CA GLY A 185 -17.72 6.54 -4.83
C GLY A 185 -18.43 6.05 -6.09
N GLY A 186 -18.83 4.78 -6.05
CA GLY A 186 -19.38 4.03 -7.17
C GLY A 186 -19.12 2.54 -6.95
N LEU A 187 -18.44 1.88 -7.89
CA LEU A 187 -18.04 0.48 -7.77
C LEU A 187 -16.52 0.36 -7.86
N PHE A 188 -15.94 -0.55 -7.08
CA PHE A 188 -14.57 -1.01 -7.25
C PHE A 188 -14.47 -2.49 -6.94
N PHE A 189 -13.77 -3.24 -7.78
CA PHE A 189 -13.48 -4.66 -7.58
C PHE A 189 -12.15 -5.04 -8.21
N ASP A 190 -11.51 -6.05 -7.64
CA ASP A 190 -10.29 -6.66 -8.13
C ASP A 190 -10.29 -8.15 -7.79
N ASP A 191 -9.42 -8.93 -8.43
CA ASP A 191 -9.28 -10.38 -8.19
C ASP A 191 -10.61 -11.18 -8.35
N LEU A 192 -11.51 -10.71 -9.22
CA LEU A 192 -12.80 -11.36 -9.45
C LEU A 192 -12.66 -12.59 -10.36
N ASN A 193 -12.76 -13.78 -9.77
CA ASN A 193 -12.74 -15.05 -10.50
C ASN A 193 -13.65 -16.15 -9.91
N GLN A 194 -14.19 -15.93 -8.70
CA GLN A 194 -14.93 -16.90 -7.91
C GLN A 194 -16.29 -17.31 -8.52
N TRP A 195 -16.83 -16.53 -9.47
CA TRP A 195 -18.12 -16.82 -10.11
C TRP A 195 -18.00 -17.68 -11.38
N GLY A 196 -16.78 -18.08 -11.76
CA GLY A 196 -16.51 -18.67 -13.06
C GLY A 196 -16.38 -17.60 -14.15
N PHE A 197 -15.76 -17.98 -15.28
CA PHE A 197 -15.33 -17.02 -16.30
C PHE A 197 -16.50 -16.28 -16.94
N GLU A 198 -17.52 -17.00 -17.41
CA GLU A 198 -18.66 -16.41 -18.12
C GLU A 198 -19.42 -15.38 -17.27
N ARG A 199 -19.71 -15.71 -15.99
CA ARG A 199 -20.43 -14.81 -15.09
C ARG A 199 -19.58 -13.61 -14.67
N SER A 200 -18.29 -13.81 -14.43
CA SER A 200 -17.37 -12.70 -14.09
C SER A 200 -17.16 -11.78 -15.29
N PHE A 201 -17.09 -12.33 -16.50
CA PHE A 201 -17.02 -11.56 -17.73
C PHE A 201 -18.29 -10.76 -17.97
N ALA A 202 -19.47 -11.39 -17.84
CA ALA A 202 -20.76 -10.69 -17.96
C ALA A 202 -20.89 -9.54 -16.97
N TYR A 203 -20.38 -9.69 -15.74
CA TYR A 203 -20.36 -8.60 -14.76
C TYR A 203 -19.45 -7.44 -15.21
N MET A 204 -18.24 -7.76 -15.66
CA MET A 204 -17.32 -6.76 -16.20
C MET A 204 -17.92 -6.02 -17.41
N GLN A 205 -18.64 -6.74 -18.28
CA GLN A 205 -19.35 -6.13 -19.42
C GLN A 205 -20.46 -5.17 -18.96
N ALA A 206 -21.24 -5.57 -17.97
CA ALA A 206 -22.32 -4.75 -17.41
C ALA A 206 -21.78 -3.48 -16.74
N VAL A 207 -20.68 -3.59 -15.98
CA VAL A 207 -20.01 -2.43 -15.36
C VAL A 207 -19.44 -1.48 -16.41
N GLY A 208 -18.72 -2.01 -17.40
CA GLY A 208 -18.12 -1.19 -18.46
C GLY A 208 -19.15 -0.42 -19.27
N SER A 209 -20.22 -1.09 -19.69
CA SER A 209 -21.29 -0.47 -20.50
C SER A 209 -22.12 0.52 -19.67
N GLY A 210 -22.45 0.12 -18.44
CA GLY A 210 -23.29 0.89 -17.53
C GLY A 210 -22.67 2.19 -17.02
N TYR A 211 -21.35 2.36 -17.13
CA TYR A 211 -20.69 3.64 -16.85
C TYR A 211 -21.31 4.80 -17.64
N THR A 212 -21.55 4.63 -18.94
CA THR A 212 -22.16 5.70 -19.77
C THR A 212 -23.62 5.93 -19.43
N ASP A 213 -24.34 4.88 -19.04
CA ASP A 213 -25.73 4.97 -18.63
C ASP A 213 -25.88 5.73 -17.30
N ALA A 214 -24.87 5.65 -16.42
CA ALA A 214 -24.81 6.40 -15.17
C ALA A 214 -24.28 7.84 -15.35
N TYR A 215 -23.30 8.06 -16.24
CA TYR A 215 -22.59 9.34 -16.33
C TYR A 215 -23.28 10.35 -17.27
N LEU A 216 -23.69 9.92 -18.47
CA LEU A 216 -24.16 10.85 -19.50
C LEU A 216 -25.47 11.58 -19.16
N PRO A 217 -26.44 10.96 -18.43
CA PRO A 217 -27.61 11.71 -17.95
C PRO A 217 -27.24 12.88 -17.03
N ILE A 218 -26.19 12.72 -16.20
CA ILE A 218 -25.66 13.80 -15.36
C ILE A 218 -25.03 14.89 -16.24
N VAL A 219 -24.21 14.51 -17.22
CA VAL A 219 -23.61 15.46 -18.16
C VAL A 219 -24.67 16.27 -18.90
N GLU A 220 -25.66 15.60 -19.50
CA GLU A 220 -26.75 16.25 -20.26
C GLU A 220 -27.50 17.26 -19.39
N LYS A 221 -27.84 16.88 -18.15
CA LYS A 221 -28.59 17.73 -17.22
C LYS A 221 -27.80 18.97 -16.80
N ARG A 222 -26.47 18.85 -16.65
CA ARG A 222 -25.64 19.90 -16.04
C ARG A 222 -24.83 20.74 -17.04
N LYS A 223 -24.69 20.31 -18.30
CA LYS A 223 -23.81 21.00 -19.26
C LYS A 223 -24.19 22.45 -19.57
N ALA A 224 -25.46 22.82 -19.42
CA ALA A 224 -25.96 24.18 -19.64
C ALA A 224 -25.95 25.09 -18.39
N GLU A 225 -25.58 24.57 -17.22
CA GLU A 225 -25.56 25.34 -15.97
C GLU A 225 -24.54 26.49 -16.04
N GLN A 226 -24.94 27.69 -15.63
CA GLN A 226 -24.06 28.86 -15.64
C GLN A 226 -23.13 28.84 -14.43
N TYR A 227 -21.83 29.10 -14.64
CA TYR A 227 -20.82 29.15 -13.58
C TYR A 227 -19.92 30.38 -13.74
N GLY A 228 -19.36 30.88 -12.64
CA GLY A 228 -18.45 32.02 -12.62
C GLY A 228 -17.01 31.62 -12.26
N GLU A 229 -16.19 32.65 -12.03
CA GLU A 229 -14.79 32.46 -11.63
C GLU A 229 -14.65 31.78 -10.26
N ARG A 230 -15.59 32.00 -9.33
CA ARG A 230 -15.59 31.34 -8.03
C ARG A 230 -15.67 29.82 -8.19
N GLU A 231 -16.67 29.36 -8.93
CA GLU A 231 -16.89 27.93 -9.17
C GLU A 231 -15.73 27.29 -9.92
N ARG A 232 -15.20 28.01 -10.91
CA ARG A 232 -14.03 27.55 -11.65
C ARG A 232 -12.78 27.46 -10.78
N ASN A 233 -12.52 28.44 -9.91
CA ASN A 233 -11.37 28.42 -9.01
C ASN A 233 -11.45 27.29 -7.97
N PHE A 234 -12.66 27.00 -7.48
CA PHE A 234 -12.88 25.85 -6.59
C PHE A 234 -12.72 24.52 -7.33
N GLN A 235 -13.23 24.40 -8.57
CA GLN A 235 -13.00 23.22 -9.41
C GLN A 235 -11.51 22.93 -9.61
N LEU A 236 -10.70 23.96 -9.93
CA LEU A 236 -9.25 23.84 -10.08
C LEU A 236 -8.57 23.43 -8.77
N TYR A 237 -9.03 23.96 -7.63
CA TYR A 237 -8.54 23.57 -6.32
C TYR A 237 -8.84 22.09 -6.01
N ARG A 238 -10.07 21.64 -6.25
CA ARG A 238 -10.48 20.24 -6.06
C ARG A 238 -9.81 19.28 -7.04
N ARG A 239 -9.52 19.70 -8.27
CA ARG A 239 -8.67 18.95 -9.21
C ARG A 239 -7.27 18.71 -8.66
N GLY A 240 -6.74 19.60 -7.80
CA GLY A 240 -5.51 19.35 -7.04
C GLY A 240 -5.58 18.11 -6.15
N ARG A 241 -6.73 17.79 -5.55
CA ARG A 241 -6.94 16.55 -4.78
C ARG A 241 -6.99 15.31 -5.65
N TYR A 242 -7.52 15.43 -6.86
CA TYR A 242 -7.48 14.36 -7.85
C TYR A 242 -6.03 13.99 -8.22
N VAL A 243 -5.19 15.02 -8.43
CA VAL A 243 -3.75 14.86 -8.65
C VAL A 243 -3.06 14.24 -7.43
N GLU A 244 -3.35 14.74 -6.22
CA GLU A 244 -2.81 14.16 -4.96
C GLU A 244 -3.10 12.67 -4.86
N PHE A 245 -4.34 12.23 -5.14
CA PHE A 245 -4.68 10.81 -5.09
C PHE A 245 -3.90 9.99 -6.12
N ASN A 246 -3.92 10.41 -7.39
CA ASN A 246 -3.31 9.63 -8.47
C ASN A 246 -1.79 9.52 -8.34
N LEU A 247 -1.11 10.56 -7.84
CA LEU A 247 0.35 10.55 -7.71
C LEU A 247 0.85 9.96 -6.39
N VAL A 248 0.03 9.88 -5.34
CA VAL A 248 0.46 9.42 -4.00
C VAL A 248 -0.09 8.04 -3.64
N TYR A 249 -1.31 7.70 -4.08
CA TYR A 249 -2.04 6.51 -3.58
C TYR A 249 -2.49 5.55 -4.67
N ASP A 250 -2.76 6.03 -5.90
CA ASP A 250 -3.24 5.15 -6.96
C ASP A 250 -2.19 4.10 -7.34
N ARG A 251 -2.50 2.83 -7.01
CA ARG A 251 -1.62 1.68 -7.26
C ARG A 251 -1.31 1.53 -8.74
N GLY A 252 -2.30 1.78 -9.61
CA GLY A 252 -2.15 1.65 -11.06
C GLY A 252 -1.14 2.67 -11.62
N THR A 253 -1.30 3.94 -11.26
CA THR A 253 -0.40 5.03 -11.66
C THR A 253 1.02 4.82 -11.15
N LEU A 254 1.19 4.53 -9.85
CA LEU A 254 2.52 4.31 -9.26
C LEU A 254 3.24 3.13 -9.91
N PHE A 255 2.56 1.99 -10.06
CA PHE A 255 3.14 0.81 -10.71
C PHE A 255 3.50 1.09 -12.17
N GLY A 256 2.62 1.76 -12.93
CA GLY A 256 2.85 2.09 -14.32
C GLY A 256 4.09 2.95 -14.52
N LEU A 257 4.27 3.99 -13.69
CA LEU A 257 5.44 4.87 -13.77
C LEU A 257 6.73 4.16 -13.35
N GLN A 258 6.70 3.36 -12.29
CA GLN A 258 7.86 2.64 -11.77
C GLN A 258 8.31 1.48 -12.67
N SER A 259 7.39 0.87 -13.42
CA SER A 259 7.67 -0.27 -14.30
C SER A 259 8.02 0.13 -15.75
N GLY A 260 8.20 1.42 -16.02
CA GLY A 260 8.49 1.93 -17.37
C GLY A 260 7.32 1.80 -18.34
N GLY A 261 6.08 1.86 -17.84
CA GLY A 261 4.88 1.98 -18.65
C GLY A 261 4.85 3.30 -19.45
N ARG A 262 3.96 3.40 -20.45
CA ARG A 262 3.87 4.59 -21.31
C ARG A 262 3.34 5.79 -20.50
N THR A 263 4.25 6.65 -20.05
CA THR A 263 3.98 7.81 -19.17
C THR A 263 2.79 8.65 -19.63
N GLU A 264 2.74 9.03 -20.91
CA GLU A 264 1.65 9.85 -21.47
C GLU A 264 0.27 9.16 -21.39
N SER A 265 0.21 7.82 -21.50
CA SER A 265 -1.04 7.08 -21.34
C SER A 265 -1.46 6.96 -19.88
N ILE A 266 -0.51 6.90 -18.95
CA ILE A 266 -0.74 6.79 -17.51
C ILE A 266 -1.20 8.15 -16.95
N LEU A 267 -0.47 9.21 -17.27
CA LEU A 267 -0.74 10.57 -16.80
C LEU A 267 -1.89 11.26 -17.57
N MET A 268 -2.50 10.60 -18.55
CA MET A 268 -3.77 11.03 -19.16
C MET A 268 -4.86 11.27 -18.10
N SER A 269 -4.79 10.55 -16.98
CA SER A 269 -5.68 10.72 -15.82
C SER A 269 -5.58 12.08 -15.13
N MET A 270 -4.55 12.90 -15.43
CA MET A 270 -4.39 14.20 -14.82
C MET A 270 -5.33 15.24 -15.46
N PRO A 271 -5.88 16.16 -14.67
CA PRO A 271 -6.64 17.28 -15.22
C PRO A 271 -5.74 18.21 -16.02
N PRO A 272 -6.30 18.96 -16.99
CA PRO A 272 -5.52 19.90 -17.81
C PRO A 272 -4.95 21.05 -16.97
N LEU A 273 -5.66 21.43 -15.90
CA LEU A 273 -5.28 22.45 -14.95
C LEU A 273 -5.70 22.05 -13.54
N ALA A 274 -4.85 22.33 -12.56
CA ALA A 274 -5.11 22.18 -11.13
C ALA A 274 -4.48 23.35 -10.36
N ARG A 275 -5.01 23.63 -9.17
CA ARG A 275 -4.56 24.71 -8.30
C ARG A 275 -4.29 24.17 -6.89
N TRP A 276 -3.26 24.69 -6.24
CA TRP A 276 -3.00 24.48 -4.82
C TRP A 276 -2.97 25.81 -4.11
N GLU A 277 -3.48 25.84 -2.88
CA GLU A 277 -3.50 27.02 -2.04
C GLU A 277 -3.22 26.60 -0.59
N TYR A 278 -2.32 27.32 0.06
CA TYR A 278 -1.93 27.06 1.45
C TYR A 278 -3.08 27.44 2.38
N SER A 279 -3.48 26.49 3.25
CA SER A 279 -4.53 26.68 4.25
C SER A 279 -5.87 27.21 3.70
N TYR A 280 -6.22 26.83 2.48
CA TYR A 280 -7.54 27.14 1.94
C TYR A 280 -8.64 26.42 2.73
N GLU A 281 -9.62 27.19 3.20
CA GLU A 281 -10.84 26.71 3.82
C GLU A 281 -12.04 27.32 3.09
N PRO A 282 -13.04 26.52 2.67
CA PRO A 282 -14.24 27.07 2.07
C PRO A 282 -15.03 27.88 3.10
N GLN A 283 -15.72 28.93 2.65
CA GLN A 283 -16.57 29.74 3.52
C GLN A 283 -17.68 28.88 4.16
N GLU A 284 -17.87 28.99 5.48
CA GLU A 284 -18.93 28.26 6.17
C GLU A 284 -20.31 28.57 5.56
N GLY A 285 -21.12 27.52 5.37
CA GLY A 285 -22.43 27.62 4.73
C GLY A 285 -22.41 27.76 3.20
N SER A 286 -21.24 27.76 2.56
CA SER A 286 -21.15 27.79 1.10
C SER A 286 -21.36 26.41 0.47
N ALA A 287 -21.60 26.38 -0.84
CA ALA A 287 -21.73 25.12 -1.58
C ALA A 287 -20.41 24.33 -1.62
N GLU A 288 -19.27 25.02 -1.58
CA GLU A 288 -17.94 24.43 -1.44
C GLU A 288 -17.76 23.74 -0.09
N ALA A 289 -18.21 24.36 1.01
CA ALA A 289 -18.15 23.75 2.34
C ALA A 289 -19.04 22.50 2.42
N ARG A 290 -20.22 22.55 1.79
CA ARG A 290 -21.17 21.42 1.74
C ARG A 290 -20.57 20.16 1.12
N LEU A 291 -19.71 20.29 0.10
CA LEU A 291 -19.00 19.14 -0.49
C LEU A 291 -18.26 18.34 0.60
N TYR A 292 -17.54 19.02 1.49
CA TYR A 292 -16.74 18.37 2.52
C TYR A 292 -17.58 17.78 3.65
N SER A 293 -18.61 18.51 4.12
CA SER A 293 -19.42 18.06 5.25
C SER A 293 -20.32 16.88 4.87
N ASP A 294 -20.93 16.93 3.68
CA ASP A 294 -22.05 16.05 3.37
C ASP A 294 -21.65 14.89 2.44
N TYR A 295 -20.67 15.11 1.55
CA TYR A 295 -20.41 14.19 0.44
C TYR A 295 -19.07 13.45 0.52
N LEU A 296 -18.01 14.08 1.03
CA LEU A 296 -16.64 13.52 1.02
C LEU A 296 -16.26 12.76 2.30
N ASN A 297 -17.14 11.87 2.76
CA ASN A 297 -16.88 11.00 3.91
C ASN A 297 -17.15 9.52 3.56
N ARG A 298 -16.66 8.58 4.38
CA ARG A 298 -16.81 7.14 4.11
C ARG A 298 -18.24 6.62 4.34
N GLU A 299 -19.10 7.41 4.98
CA GLU A 299 -20.44 7.00 5.43
C GLU A 299 -21.58 7.60 4.56
N SER A 300 -21.28 8.57 3.70
CA SER A 300 -22.25 9.40 2.94
C SER A 300 -22.97 8.64 1.83
N GLY A 301 -22.48 7.48 1.42
CA GLY A 301 -23.12 6.66 0.38
C GLY A 301 -24.32 5.82 0.84
N ASN A 302 -24.84 6.02 2.05
CA ASN A 302 -26.13 5.48 2.49
C ASN A 302 -27.24 6.53 2.34
N LEU A 303 -27.50 6.98 1.10
CA LEU A 303 -28.59 7.92 0.78
C LEU A 303 -30.01 7.32 0.98
N ASN A 304 -30.13 6.10 1.49
CA ASN A 304 -31.41 5.51 1.93
C ASN A 304 -31.82 5.86 3.36
N ASN A 305 -31.03 6.64 4.10
CA ASN A 305 -31.53 7.32 5.30
C ASN A 305 -31.68 8.80 4.98
N SER A 306 -32.91 9.17 4.64
CA SER A 306 -33.36 10.56 4.55
C SER A 306 -32.69 11.42 5.62
N LEU A 307 -32.16 12.56 5.19
CA LEU A 307 -31.93 13.76 6.01
C LEU A 307 -32.97 13.87 7.14
N CYS A 308 -32.63 13.34 8.33
CA CYS A 308 -33.30 13.72 9.54
C CYS A 308 -32.64 15.04 9.97
N SER A 309 -33.29 16.10 9.52
CA SER A 309 -33.09 17.50 9.82
C SER A 309 -33.11 17.77 11.34
N THR A 310 -32.01 17.46 12.04
CA THR A 310 -31.60 18.01 13.35
C THR A 310 -30.32 17.33 13.83
N TRP A 311 -29.17 17.72 13.29
CA TRP A 311 -27.86 17.36 13.87
C TRP A 311 -27.12 18.65 14.24
N ARG A 312 -27.63 19.37 15.25
CA ARG A 312 -26.89 20.40 16.01
C ARG A 312 -27.52 20.83 17.36
N MET A 313 -28.58 20.20 17.84
CA MET A 313 -29.11 20.42 19.20
C MET A 313 -29.35 19.07 19.87
N CYS A 314 -29.06 18.98 21.17
CA CYS A 314 -29.15 17.79 22.03
C CYS A 314 -27.89 16.90 22.09
N ALA A 315 -26.72 17.51 22.24
CA ALA A 315 -25.71 16.99 23.16
C ALA A 315 -26.02 17.54 24.56
N GLU A 316 -27.12 17.08 25.17
CA GLU A 316 -27.45 17.17 26.61
C GLU A 316 -28.90 16.76 26.80
N VAL A 317 -29.18 16.06 27.90
CA VAL A 317 -30.50 15.57 28.34
C VAL A 317 -30.99 14.31 27.62
N ILE A 318 -30.68 13.14 28.18
CA ILE A 318 -31.65 12.18 28.77
C ILE A 318 -30.82 11.05 29.39
N VAL A 319 -30.43 11.27 30.64
CA VAL A 319 -30.48 10.21 31.64
C VAL A 319 -31.95 10.01 31.97
N SER A 320 -32.37 8.74 32.09
CA SER A 320 -33.60 8.25 32.73
C SER A 320 -34.73 7.73 31.82
N ASN A 321 -34.98 6.44 32.05
CA ASN A 321 -36.27 5.77 32.24
C ASN A 321 -37.21 5.48 31.05
N TYR A 322 -37.63 4.20 31.05
CA TYR A 322 -38.76 3.56 30.38
C TYR A 322 -38.53 2.86 29.02
N THR A 323 -38.08 1.60 29.16
CA THR A 323 -38.66 0.37 28.59
C THR A 323 -39.75 0.48 27.52
N PHE A 324 -39.45 0.00 26.31
CA PHE A 324 -40.43 -0.59 25.40
C PHE A 324 -39.91 -1.93 24.85
N ARG A 325 -40.69 -3.00 25.04
CA ARG A 325 -40.43 -4.36 24.57
C ARG A 325 -40.81 -4.49 23.09
N TYR A 326 -39.88 -4.97 22.26
CA TYR A 326 -40.20 -5.66 20.99
C TYR A 326 -39.90 -7.15 21.12
N PRO A 327 -40.72 -8.04 20.51
CA PRO A 327 -40.52 -9.48 20.59
C PRO A 327 -39.36 -9.94 19.69
N SER A 328 -38.68 -10.97 20.16
CA SER A 328 -37.45 -11.60 19.66
C SER A 328 -37.29 -11.68 18.13
N ALA A 329 -36.29 -10.97 17.60
CA ALA A 329 -35.65 -11.31 16.34
C ALA A 329 -34.83 -12.59 16.54
N ARG A 330 -35.07 -13.60 15.69
CA ARG A 330 -34.15 -14.71 15.51
C ARG A 330 -32.85 -14.14 14.93
N THR A 331 -31.76 -14.32 15.67
CA THR A 331 -30.40 -14.05 15.22
C THR A 331 -30.09 -14.86 13.96
N VAL A 332 -30.10 -14.21 12.80
CA VAL A 332 -29.38 -14.72 11.62
C VAL A 332 -27.94 -14.28 11.81
N GLY A 333 -27.07 -15.23 12.18
CA GLY A 333 -25.66 -14.97 12.39
C GLY A 333 -24.99 -14.54 11.10
N ILE A 334 -24.61 -13.27 11.03
CA ILE A 334 -23.63 -12.76 10.08
C ILE A 334 -22.32 -13.47 10.45
N ASN A 335 -21.87 -14.39 9.60
CA ASN A 335 -20.61 -15.09 9.83
C ASN A 335 -19.47 -14.13 9.44
N MET A 336 -19.14 -13.18 10.32
CA MET A 336 -17.90 -12.42 10.19
C MET A 336 -16.75 -13.43 10.27
N SER A 337 -15.92 -13.51 9.23
CA SER A 337 -14.73 -14.36 9.29
C SER A 337 -13.88 -13.95 10.50
N LYS A 338 -13.50 -14.94 11.31
CA LYS A 338 -12.66 -14.73 12.49
C LYS A 338 -11.37 -14.03 12.06
N PRO A 339 -10.90 -12.98 12.77
CA PRO A 339 -9.67 -12.28 12.40
C PRO A 339 -8.49 -13.24 12.36
N ASP A 340 -7.65 -13.08 11.34
CA ASP A 340 -6.40 -13.83 11.22
C ASP A 340 -5.50 -13.54 12.42
N GLN A 341 -4.91 -14.57 13.00
CA GLN A 341 -4.19 -14.47 14.27
C GLN A 341 -2.68 -14.36 14.02
N TYR A 342 -2.07 -13.36 14.63
CA TYR A 342 -0.63 -13.11 14.64
C TYR A 342 -0.13 -12.87 16.07
N VAL A 343 1.12 -13.21 16.33
CA VAL A 343 1.72 -13.05 17.67
C VAL A 343 3.17 -12.60 17.59
N VAL A 344 3.64 -11.89 18.62
CA VAL A 344 5.06 -11.77 18.91
C VAL A 344 5.45 -12.64 20.11
N PHE A 345 6.45 -13.50 19.93
CA PHE A 345 7.05 -14.30 20.99
C PHE A 345 8.33 -13.65 21.51
N GLY A 346 8.50 -13.60 22.83
CA GLY A 346 9.75 -13.16 23.47
C GLY A 346 9.68 -13.30 24.98
N ASN A 347 10.83 -13.20 25.65
CA ASN A 347 10.91 -13.27 27.11
C ASN A 347 12.10 -12.43 27.62
N PRO A 348 11.87 -11.26 28.26
CA PRO A 348 10.56 -10.62 28.52
C PRO A 348 9.93 -10.02 27.26
N ILE A 349 8.60 -9.86 27.22
CA ILE A 349 7.88 -9.29 26.05
C ILE A 349 7.09 -8.00 26.33
N SER A 350 6.89 -7.61 27.59
CA SER A 350 5.99 -6.52 27.99
C SER A 350 6.33 -5.16 27.38
N GLN A 351 7.58 -4.94 26.97
CA GLN A 351 8.05 -3.69 26.37
C GLN A 351 7.92 -3.66 24.84
N SER A 352 7.49 -4.76 24.22
CA SER A 352 7.40 -4.86 22.76
C SER A 352 6.38 -3.86 22.20
N LYS A 353 6.83 -3.07 21.21
CA LYS A 353 5.96 -2.15 20.48
C LYS A 353 5.27 -2.82 19.29
N SER A 354 5.59 -4.07 18.97
CA SER A 354 5.05 -4.78 17.81
C SER A 354 3.53 -4.88 17.80
N PRO A 355 2.81 -5.17 18.91
CA PRO A 355 1.35 -5.19 18.89
C PRO A 355 0.72 -3.85 18.46
N TYR A 356 1.28 -2.73 18.92
CA TYR A 356 0.85 -1.39 18.51
C TYR A 356 1.10 -1.17 17.02
N ILE A 357 2.33 -1.46 16.56
CA ILE A 357 2.74 -1.28 15.16
C ILE A 357 1.85 -2.10 14.21
N HIS A 358 1.68 -3.39 14.46
CA HIS A 358 0.91 -4.28 13.59
C HIS A 358 -0.60 -3.98 13.64
N THR A 359 -1.12 -3.49 14.77
CA THR A 359 -2.51 -2.98 14.83
C THR A 359 -2.70 -1.77 13.93
N LEU A 360 -1.75 -0.83 13.93
CA LEU A 360 -1.81 0.33 13.05
C LEU A 360 -1.63 -0.05 11.58
N PHE A 361 -0.73 -0.98 11.26
CA PHE A 361 -0.60 -1.51 9.91
C PHE A 361 -1.87 -2.20 9.43
N ALA A 362 -2.51 -3.01 10.28
CA ALA A 362 -3.79 -3.63 9.96
C ALA A 362 -4.88 -2.59 9.64
N ARG A 363 -4.97 -1.52 10.44
CA ARG A 363 -5.88 -0.39 10.18
C ARG A 363 -5.53 0.36 8.89
N GLN A 364 -4.26 0.67 8.68
CA GLN A 364 -3.77 1.40 7.51
C GLN A 364 -4.04 0.63 6.20
N THR A 365 -4.04 -0.70 6.26
CA THR A 365 -4.19 -1.58 5.09
C THR A 365 -5.56 -2.28 5.03
N SER A 366 -6.49 -1.89 5.91
CA SER A 366 -7.83 -2.49 6.04
C SER A 366 -7.83 -4.02 6.14
N GLN A 367 -6.83 -4.59 6.83
CA GLN A 367 -6.70 -6.04 7.01
C GLN A 367 -7.39 -6.49 8.30
N ASN A 368 -8.24 -7.51 8.23
CA ASN A 368 -8.90 -8.12 9.39
C ASN A 368 -7.95 -9.11 10.09
N LEU A 369 -7.14 -8.60 11.02
CA LEU A 369 -6.21 -9.42 11.80
C LEU A 369 -6.13 -8.95 13.25
N GLU A 370 -5.75 -9.88 14.11
CA GLU A 370 -5.44 -9.65 15.52
C GLU A 370 -3.97 -9.95 15.77
N TYR A 371 -3.31 -9.07 16.51
CA TYR A 371 -1.89 -9.21 16.84
C TYR A 371 -1.68 -9.06 18.34
N VAL A 372 -1.15 -10.10 18.98
CA VAL A 372 -0.93 -10.14 20.43
C VAL A 372 0.52 -10.47 20.79
N SER A 373 0.87 -10.38 22.07
CA SER A 373 2.17 -10.81 22.60
C SER A 373 2.02 -12.08 23.43
N GLN A 374 2.97 -13.00 23.32
CA GLN A 374 3.07 -14.18 24.18
C GLN A 374 4.47 -14.31 24.76
N GLN A 375 4.54 -14.71 26.03
CA GLN A 375 5.78 -14.87 26.80
C GLN A 375 5.93 -16.31 27.26
N PRO A 376 6.34 -17.24 26.39
CA PRO A 376 6.67 -18.59 26.82
C PRO A 376 7.94 -18.58 27.68
N GLU A 377 8.08 -19.58 28.54
CA GLU A 377 9.34 -19.86 29.23
C GLU A 377 10.44 -20.20 28.21
N PRO A 378 11.74 -19.98 28.53
CA PRO A 378 12.85 -20.14 27.60
C PRO A 378 12.90 -21.49 26.84
N ASP A 379 12.46 -22.57 27.47
CA ASP A 379 12.44 -23.93 26.92
C ASP A 379 11.09 -24.33 26.29
N ALA A 380 10.05 -23.49 26.43
CA ALA A 380 8.69 -23.78 26.00
C ALA A 380 8.32 -23.15 24.63
N PHE A 381 9.23 -22.40 24.00
CA PHE A 381 8.94 -21.69 22.74
C PHE A 381 8.43 -22.61 21.63
N LYS A 382 9.11 -23.75 21.38
CA LYS A 382 8.73 -24.67 20.29
C LYS A 382 7.32 -25.24 20.49
N GLN A 383 6.96 -25.55 21.74
CA GLN A 383 5.62 -26.00 22.09
C GLN A 383 4.59 -24.88 21.84
N ALA A 384 4.84 -23.67 22.34
CA ALA A 384 3.94 -22.54 22.17
C ALA A 384 3.74 -22.17 20.69
N ALA A 385 4.81 -22.15 19.89
CA ALA A 385 4.72 -21.91 18.45
C ALA A 385 3.91 -23.01 17.73
N THR A 386 4.11 -24.27 18.11
CA THR A 386 3.35 -25.40 17.58
C THR A 386 1.86 -25.22 17.86
N GLU A 387 1.48 -24.98 19.12
CA GLU A 387 0.07 -24.77 19.52
C GLU A 387 -0.57 -23.57 18.81
N PHE A 388 0.18 -22.48 18.65
CA PHE A 388 -0.27 -21.30 17.91
C PHE A 388 -0.58 -21.60 16.43
N PHE A 389 0.32 -22.28 15.71
CA PHE A 389 0.07 -22.63 14.31
C PHE A 389 -0.99 -23.73 14.13
N HIS A 390 -1.18 -24.62 15.11
CA HIS A 390 -2.26 -25.61 15.13
C HIS A 390 -3.63 -24.97 15.38
N SER A 391 -3.70 -23.91 16.18
CA SER A 391 -4.94 -23.16 16.47
C SER A 391 -5.35 -22.18 15.36
N GLY A 392 -4.64 -22.19 14.23
CA GLY A 392 -4.97 -21.37 13.04
C GLY A 392 -4.14 -20.09 12.90
N GLY A 393 -3.10 -19.89 13.71
CA GLY A 393 -2.15 -18.79 13.56
C GLY A 393 -1.56 -18.72 12.15
N LYS A 394 -1.45 -17.51 11.60
CA LYS A 394 -0.97 -17.27 10.22
C LYS A 394 0.50 -16.88 10.15
N GLY A 395 1.03 -16.26 11.19
CA GLY A 395 2.42 -15.87 11.28
C GLY A 395 2.77 -15.30 12.65
N CYS A 396 4.06 -15.22 12.96
CA CYS A 396 4.51 -14.62 14.21
C CYS A 396 5.86 -13.93 14.08
N ASN A 397 6.08 -12.87 14.85
CA ASN A 397 7.41 -12.30 15.05
C ASN A 397 8.08 -12.92 16.27
N ILE A 398 9.40 -12.95 16.22
CA ILE A 398 10.25 -13.52 17.26
C ILE A 398 11.23 -12.44 17.71
N THR A 399 11.20 -12.13 19.00
CA THR A 399 12.22 -11.31 19.65
C THR A 399 13.05 -12.16 20.61
N ALA A 400 14.04 -11.55 21.27
CA ALA A 400 14.91 -12.25 22.20
C ALA A 400 14.10 -13.03 23.27
N PRO A 401 14.55 -14.24 23.67
CA PRO A 401 15.77 -14.93 23.24
C PRO A 401 15.57 -15.91 22.07
N PHE A 402 14.36 -16.03 21.52
CA PHE A 402 13.94 -17.22 20.74
C PHE A 402 14.36 -17.26 19.27
N LYS A 403 15.17 -16.32 18.78
CA LYS A 403 15.47 -16.23 17.33
C LYS A 403 16.23 -17.45 16.79
N GLU A 404 17.07 -18.08 17.61
CA GLU A 404 17.76 -19.33 17.26
C GLU A 404 16.81 -20.52 17.32
N ASP A 405 15.93 -20.59 18.32
CA ASP A 405 14.92 -21.65 18.39
C ASP A 405 13.94 -21.58 17.22
N ALA A 406 13.53 -20.38 16.82
CA ALA A 406 12.69 -20.15 15.64
C ALA A 406 13.39 -20.56 14.34
N PHE A 407 14.70 -20.35 14.25
CA PHE A 407 15.50 -20.82 13.12
C PHE A 407 15.48 -22.36 13.02
N GLN A 408 15.59 -23.06 14.16
CA GLN A 408 15.49 -24.52 14.19
C GLN A 408 14.06 -25.05 14.03
N PHE A 409 13.05 -24.22 14.33
CA PHE A 409 11.64 -24.58 14.22
C PHE A 409 11.11 -24.48 12.79
N ALA A 410 11.60 -23.52 11.99
CA ALA A 410 11.14 -23.32 10.62
C ALA A 410 11.45 -24.55 9.75
N GLY A 411 10.45 -25.04 9.01
CA GLY A 411 10.63 -26.12 8.03
C GLY A 411 11.43 -25.66 6.81
N ARG A 412 11.28 -24.38 6.45
CA ARG A 412 11.99 -23.73 5.36
C ARG A 412 12.58 -22.40 5.80
N LEU A 413 13.76 -22.05 5.30
CA LEU A 413 14.43 -20.79 5.62
C LEU A 413 14.71 -19.99 4.35
N THR A 414 14.53 -18.67 4.41
CA THR A 414 15.01 -17.76 3.35
C THR A 414 16.54 -17.66 3.36
N GLU A 415 17.16 -17.22 2.26
CA GLU A 415 18.61 -17.03 2.18
C GLU A 415 19.12 -16.11 3.30
N ARG A 416 18.43 -14.98 3.53
CA ARG A 416 18.80 -14.04 4.60
C ARG A 416 18.67 -14.64 5.99
N ALA A 417 17.66 -15.49 6.26
CA ALA A 417 17.55 -16.18 7.53
C ALA A 417 18.65 -17.24 7.72
N GLN A 418 18.98 -17.99 6.67
CA GLN A 418 20.08 -18.97 6.66
C GLN A 418 21.41 -18.32 7.02
N LEU A 419 21.75 -17.22 6.35
CA LEU A 419 23.00 -16.47 6.59
C LEU A 419 23.02 -15.81 7.98
N ALA A 420 21.88 -15.29 8.42
CA ALA A 420 21.72 -14.72 9.75
C ALA A 420 21.86 -15.77 10.88
N GLY A 421 21.57 -17.05 10.59
CA GLY A 421 21.48 -18.10 11.62
C GLY A 421 20.40 -17.82 12.67
N ALA A 422 19.42 -16.99 12.33
CA ALA A 422 18.42 -16.47 13.25
C ALA A 422 17.15 -16.06 12.48
N VAL A 423 15.98 -16.36 13.04
CA VAL A 423 14.67 -16.01 12.46
C VAL A 423 13.95 -15.04 13.38
N ASN A 424 13.49 -13.91 12.83
CA ASN A 424 12.66 -12.93 13.55
C ASN A 424 11.19 -12.93 13.08
N THR A 425 10.88 -13.67 12.01
CA THR A 425 9.55 -13.71 11.38
C THR A 425 9.27 -15.12 10.87
N LEU A 426 8.16 -15.73 11.31
CA LEU A 426 7.65 -17.00 10.80
C LEU A 426 6.33 -16.75 10.06
N LYS A 427 6.10 -17.47 8.97
CA LYS A 427 4.84 -17.47 8.21
C LYS A 427 4.40 -18.90 7.94
N LYS A 428 3.11 -19.18 8.13
CA LYS A 428 2.49 -20.42 7.66
C LYS A 428 2.13 -20.29 6.19
N LEU A 429 2.63 -21.20 5.37
CA LEU A 429 2.32 -21.31 3.94
C LEU A 429 1.01 -22.08 3.75
N ASP A 430 0.47 -22.02 2.52
CA ASP A 430 -0.83 -22.66 2.20
C ASP A 430 -0.77 -24.19 2.23
N ASP A 431 0.41 -24.77 2.00
CA ASP A 431 0.70 -26.19 2.17
C ASP A 431 0.86 -26.60 3.66
N GLY A 432 0.81 -25.64 4.58
CA GLY A 432 0.97 -25.82 6.01
C GLY A 432 2.41 -25.76 6.51
N GLU A 433 3.41 -25.66 5.62
CA GLU A 433 4.82 -25.50 6.00
C GLU A 433 5.06 -24.14 6.66
N ILE A 434 5.98 -24.08 7.63
CA ILE A 434 6.39 -22.83 8.25
C ILE A 434 7.70 -22.35 7.63
N ILE A 435 7.65 -21.20 6.97
CA ILE A 435 8.84 -20.51 6.48
C ILE A 435 9.34 -19.50 7.53
N GLY A 436 10.65 -19.53 7.78
CA GLY A 436 11.36 -18.60 8.63
C GLY A 436 12.16 -17.57 7.84
N ASP A 437 12.06 -16.33 8.28
CA ASP A 437 12.69 -15.18 7.66
C ASP A 437 13.37 -14.25 8.69
N ASN A 438 14.31 -13.44 8.22
CA ASN A 438 14.97 -12.40 9.01
C ASN A 438 14.77 -11.02 8.37
N THR A 439 13.83 -10.25 8.93
CA THR A 439 13.46 -8.93 8.43
C THR A 439 14.24 -7.78 9.07
N ASP A 440 15.10 -8.05 10.05
CA ASP A 440 15.89 -7.02 10.76
C ASP A 440 16.72 -6.19 9.76
N GLY A 441 17.42 -6.87 8.85
CA GLY A 441 18.32 -6.25 7.89
C GLY A 441 17.64 -5.38 6.83
N GLU A 442 16.51 -5.83 6.29
CA GLU A 442 15.69 -4.99 5.40
C GLU A 442 15.13 -3.79 6.15
N GLY A 443 14.69 -3.96 7.40
CA GLY A 443 14.21 -2.86 8.23
C GLY A 443 15.24 -1.74 8.36
N LEU A 444 16.49 -2.09 8.61
CA LEU A 444 17.59 -1.12 8.71
C LEU A 444 17.90 -0.44 7.36
N VAL A 445 18.00 -1.21 6.29
CA VAL A 445 18.32 -0.66 4.95
C VAL A 445 17.23 0.30 4.50
N GLN A 446 15.95 -0.07 4.64
CA GLN A 446 14.84 0.79 4.27
C GLN A 446 14.82 2.11 5.07
N ASP A 447 15.19 2.07 6.35
CA ASP A 447 15.25 3.28 7.18
C ASP A 447 16.38 4.22 6.74
N LEU A 448 17.58 3.68 6.48
CA LEU A 448 18.69 4.44 5.93
C LEU A 448 18.34 5.10 4.58
N LEU A 449 17.71 4.34 3.68
CA LEU A 449 17.27 4.85 2.37
C LEU A 449 16.17 5.91 2.52
N GLN A 450 15.26 5.77 3.48
CA GLN A 450 14.24 6.78 3.77
C GLN A 450 14.86 8.10 4.26
N HIS A 451 16.00 8.01 4.94
CA HIS A 451 16.83 9.14 5.33
C HIS A 451 17.77 9.65 4.21
N GLN A 452 17.63 9.14 2.99
CA GLN A 452 18.43 9.49 1.82
C GLN A 452 19.94 9.23 2.03
N VAL A 453 20.27 8.23 2.85
CA VAL A 453 21.66 7.79 3.04
C VAL A 453 22.10 7.02 1.81
N GLN A 454 23.18 7.46 1.17
CA GLN A 454 23.77 6.78 0.03
C GLN A 454 24.53 5.54 0.51
N LEU A 455 24.08 4.35 0.10
CA LEU A 455 24.71 3.07 0.44
C LEU A 455 25.54 2.51 -0.73
N GLU A 456 25.15 2.77 -1.97
CA GLU A 456 25.92 2.37 -3.15
C GLU A 456 27.26 3.13 -3.19
N GLY A 457 28.35 2.37 -3.26
CA GLY A 457 29.71 2.92 -3.23
C GLY A 457 30.18 3.43 -1.86
N ALA A 458 29.38 3.27 -0.80
CA ALA A 458 29.74 3.74 0.54
C ALA A 458 30.77 2.83 1.24
N SER A 459 31.60 3.43 2.09
CA SER A 459 32.40 2.73 3.08
C SER A 459 31.61 2.60 4.39
N ILE A 460 31.31 1.37 4.81
CA ILE A 460 30.45 1.10 5.96
C ILE A 460 31.26 0.42 7.06
N LEU A 461 31.19 0.93 8.29
CA LEU A 461 31.72 0.27 9.49
C LEU A 461 30.55 -0.35 10.28
N VAL A 462 30.64 -1.63 10.60
CA VAL A 462 29.71 -2.33 11.50
C VAL A 462 30.44 -2.70 12.79
N ILE A 463 30.00 -2.13 13.91
CA ILE A 463 30.54 -2.40 15.24
C ILE A 463 29.66 -3.44 15.92
N GLY A 464 30.25 -4.60 16.24
CA GLY A 464 29.59 -5.74 16.86
C GLY A 464 29.48 -6.95 15.92
N SER A 465 29.36 -8.14 16.53
CA SER A 465 29.29 -9.42 15.82
C SER A 465 28.10 -10.29 16.27
N GLY A 466 27.07 -9.67 16.85
CA GLY A 466 25.89 -10.37 17.37
C GLY A 466 24.87 -10.73 16.29
N GLY A 467 23.73 -11.30 16.69
CA GLY A 467 22.65 -11.66 15.76
C GLY A 467 22.12 -10.48 14.93
N ALA A 468 22.05 -9.29 15.53
CA ALA A 468 21.66 -8.07 14.82
C ALA A 468 22.67 -7.69 13.73
N ALA A 469 23.97 -7.70 14.05
CA ALA A 469 25.04 -7.49 13.08
C ALA A 469 24.92 -8.49 11.93
N ARG A 470 24.82 -9.77 12.25
CA ARG A 470 24.74 -10.85 11.26
C ARG A 470 23.51 -10.73 10.34
N GLY A 471 22.38 -10.30 10.88
CA GLY A 471 21.12 -10.12 10.14
C GLY A 471 21.14 -8.95 9.14
N VAL A 472 21.98 -7.94 9.36
CA VAL A 472 22.02 -6.74 8.48
C VAL A 472 23.05 -6.83 7.36
N LEU A 473 24.06 -7.71 7.47
CA LEU A 473 25.19 -7.74 6.55
C LEU A 473 24.79 -8.06 5.10
N LYS A 474 23.96 -9.09 4.87
CA LYS A 474 23.52 -9.44 3.51
C LYS A 474 22.68 -8.31 2.87
N PRO A 475 21.63 -7.78 3.52
CA PRO A 475 20.88 -6.64 2.98
C PRO A 475 21.75 -5.41 2.70
N LEU A 476 22.74 -5.12 3.55
CA LEU A 476 23.70 -4.02 3.30
C LEU A 476 24.57 -4.30 2.06
N LEU A 477 25.09 -5.52 1.90
CA LEU A 477 25.89 -5.91 0.73
C LEU A 477 25.08 -5.85 -0.57
N ASP A 478 23.79 -6.16 -0.52
CA ASP A 478 22.88 -6.06 -1.68
C ASP A 478 22.73 -4.61 -2.18
N GLN A 479 23.03 -3.60 -1.35
CA GLN A 479 23.09 -2.19 -1.75
C GLN A 479 24.40 -1.79 -2.44
N LYS A 480 25.32 -2.75 -2.67
CA LYS A 480 26.61 -2.55 -3.36
C LYS A 480 27.48 -1.44 -2.75
N PRO A 481 27.77 -1.48 -1.44
CA PRO A 481 28.76 -0.60 -0.84
C PRO A 481 30.15 -0.86 -1.44
N ALA A 482 31.04 0.12 -1.37
CA ALA A 482 32.44 -0.06 -1.77
C ALA A 482 33.16 -1.04 -0.84
N SER A 483 32.85 -0.99 0.46
CA SER A 483 33.35 -1.95 1.44
C SER A 483 32.54 -1.95 2.73
N ILE A 484 32.36 -3.11 3.35
CA ILE A 484 31.92 -3.24 4.75
C ILE A 484 33.11 -3.69 5.62
N THR A 485 33.48 -2.89 6.61
CA THR A 485 34.43 -3.28 7.66
C THR A 485 33.67 -3.70 8.92
N ILE A 486 33.95 -4.89 9.44
CA ILE A 486 33.39 -5.37 10.72
C ILE A 486 34.45 -5.28 11.81
N THR A 487 34.07 -4.79 12.97
CA THR A 487 34.91 -4.88 14.17
C THR A 487 34.10 -5.33 15.38
N ASN A 488 34.76 -5.99 16.33
CA ASN A 488 34.13 -6.50 17.54
C ASN A 488 35.16 -6.67 18.65
N ARG A 489 34.71 -6.60 19.92
CA ARG A 489 35.57 -6.80 21.11
C ARG A 489 36.34 -8.13 21.07
N THR A 490 35.68 -9.19 20.59
CA THR A 490 36.34 -10.47 20.28
C THR A 490 36.56 -10.50 18.77
N PHE A 491 37.79 -10.23 18.34
CA PHE A 491 38.13 -10.04 16.93
C PHE A 491 37.83 -11.28 16.08
N GLU A 492 38.04 -12.49 16.61
CA GLU A 492 37.78 -13.75 15.92
C GLU A 492 36.33 -13.87 15.45
N LYS A 493 35.37 -13.30 16.20
CA LYS A 493 33.95 -13.30 15.79
C LYS A 493 33.71 -12.38 14.60
N ALA A 494 34.42 -11.26 14.50
CA ALA A 494 34.35 -10.39 13.32
C ALA A 494 34.98 -11.07 12.09
N GLN A 495 36.09 -11.79 12.28
CA GLN A 495 36.73 -12.57 11.21
C GLN A 495 35.81 -13.65 10.66
N GLN A 496 35.14 -14.40 11.53
CA GLN A 496 34.19 -15.44 11.13
C GLN A 496 33.03 -14.87 10.31
N LEU A 497 32.49 -13.72 10.71
CA LEU A 497 31.44 -13.04 9.94
C LEU A 497 31.95 -12.54 8.59
N ALA A 498 33.11 -11.90 8.55
CA ALA A 498 33.67 -11.40 7.29
C ALA A 498 33.89 -12.53 6.27
N GLU A 499 34.45 -13.67 6.69
CA GLU A 499 34.64 -14.81 5.80
C GLU A 499 33.31 -15.44 5.34
N LEU A 500 32.30 -15.51 6.22
CA LEU A 500 30.97 -16.01 5.85
C LEU A 500 30.29 -15.15 4.76
N PHE A 501 30.45 -13.83 4.82
CA PHE A 501 29.78 -12.90 3.89
C PHE A 501 30.63 -12.49 2.69
N LYS A 502 31.90 -12.90 2.63
CA LYS A 502 32.84 -12.63 1.52
C LYS A 502 32.32 -12.97 0.12
N PRO A 503 31.54 -14.06 -0.08
CA PRO A 503 30.97 -14.36 -1.40
C PRO A 503 29.95 -13.32 -1.91
N PHE A 504 29.40 -12.48 -1.04
CA PHE A 504 28.31 -11.56 -1.36
C PHE A 504 28.76 -10.12 -1.60
N GLY A 505 30.04 -9.79 -1.38
CA GLY A 505 30.58 -8.47 -1.69
C GLY A 505 31.89 -8.16 -0.97
N GLN A 506 32.32 -6.90 -1.04
CA GLN A 506 33.56 -6.45 -0.41
C GLN A 506 33.36 -6.28 1.10
N ILE A 507 33.88 -7.25 1.86
CA ILE A 507 33.77 -7.26 3.32
C ILE A 507 35.08 -7.72 3.96
N ASN A 508 35.49 -7.03 5.02
CA ASN A 508 36.70 -7.32 5.77
C ASN A 508 36.46 -7.15 7.27
N SER A 509 37.36 -7.70 8.08
CA SER A 509 37.36 -7.48 9.54
C SER A 509 38.64 -6.79 9.96
N VAL A 510 38.55 -5.89 10.95
CA VAL A 510 39.69 -5.14 11.49
C VAL A 510 39.62 -5.16 13.03
N PRO A 511 40.74 -5.40 13.74
CA PRO A 511 40.79 -5.29 15.19
C PRO A 511 40.31 -3.91 15.64
N MET A 512 39.55 -3.84 16.73
CA MET A 512 38.93 -2.58 17.17
C MET A 512 39.94 -1.46 17.44
N SER A 513 41.15 -1.83 17.92
CA SER A 513 42.28 -0.92 18.14
C SER A 513 42.83 -0.29 16.85
N ASP A 514 42.62 -0.94 15.71
CA ASP A 514 43.26 -0.57 14.45
C ASP A 514 42.31 0.26 13.55
N VAL A 515 41.03 0.35 13.95
CA VAL A 515 40.03 1.17 13.26
C VAL A 515 40.28 2.65 13.60
N SER A 516 40.88 3.37 12.66
CA SER A 516 41.41 4.73 12.87
C SER A 516 41.17 5.67 11.69
N ARG A 517 40.12 5.41 10.88
CA ARG A 517 39.73 6.23 9.73
C ARG A 517 38.23 6.48 9.70
N ALA A 518 37.80 7.56 9.06
CA ALA A 518 36.39 7.87 8.88
C ALA A 518 35.71 6.93 7.87
N TYR A 519 34.40 6.77 8.05
CA TYR A 519 33.52 5.99 7.18
C TYR A 519 32.31 6.83 6.76
N ASP A 520 31.72 6.50 5.61
CA ASP A 520 30.49 7.15 5.15
C ASP A 520 29.30 6.78 6.05
N VAL A 521 29.23 5.52 6.48
CA VAL A 521 28.20 5.02 7.40
C VAL A 521 28.82 4.22 8.52
N VAL A 522 28.48 4.56 9.77
CA VAL A 522 28.90 3.81 10.96
C VAL A 522 27.67 3.24 11.65
N ILE A 523 27.57 1.92 11.70
CA ILE A 523 26.45 1.18 12.29
C ILE A 523 26.92 0.51 13.58
N ASN A 524 26.33 0.89 14.70
CA ASN A 524 26.57 0.27 15.98
C ASN A 524 25.50 -0.76 16.32
N SER A 525 25.94 -2.00 16.49
CA SER A 525 25.12 -3.16 16.87
C SER A 525 25.57 -3.80 18.19
N ALA A 526 26.51 -3.16 18.90
CA ALA A 526 27.06 -3.68 20.13
C ALA A 526 26.04 -3.63 21.27
N SER A 527 26.00 -4.68 22.09
CA SER A 527 25.11 -4.77 23.24
C SER A 527 25.45 -3.76 24.35
N THR A 528 26.62 -3.12 24.31
CA THR A 528 27.04 -2.07 25.24
C THR A 528 26.11 -0.86 25.22
N SER A 529 25.47 -0.56 24.08
CA SER A 529 24.50 0.53 23.97
C SER A 529 23.25 0.33 24.81
N LEU A 530 22.85 -0.93 25.08
CA LEU A 530 21.75 -1.22 26.02
C LEU A 530 22.08 -0.75 27.44
N TYR A 531 23.36 -0.67 27.78
CA TYR A 531 23.87 -0.22 29.07
C TYR A 531 24.42 1.21 29.03
N LYS A 532 24.14 1.98 27.96
CA LYS A 532 24.63 3.34 27.74
C LYS A 532 26.15 3.46 27.77
N GLN A 533 26.86 2.41 27.35
CA GLN A 533 28.33 2.36 27.28
C GLN A 533 28.80 2.48 25.82
N LEU A 534 29.86 3.25 25.61
CA LEU A 534 30.50 3.39 24.31
C LEU A 534 31.40 2.18 24.00
N PRO A 535 31.53 1.79 22.73
CA PRO A 535 32.58 0.87 22.31
C PRO A 535 33.96 1.50 22.51
N ASP A 536 34.95 0.67 22.84
CA ASP A 536 36.36 1.10 23.01
C ASP A 536 37.05 1.22 21.64
N ILE A 537 36.60 2.21 20.86
CA ILE A 537 37.02 2.47 19.48
C ILE A 537 37.28 3.97 19.30
N SER A 538 38.22 4.33 18.43
CA SER A 538 38.55 5.73 18.17
C SER A 538 37.36 6.49 17.56
N ASP A 539 37.20 7.74 17.97
CA ASP A 539 36.28 8.71 17.38
C ASP A 539 36.65 9.15 15.95
N ALA A 540 37.87 8.83 15.50
CA ALA A 540 38.33 9.04 14.13
C ALA A 540 37.49 8.30 13.07
N ILE A 541 36.55 7.44 13.49
CA ILE A 541 35.55 6.81 12.63
C ILE A 541 34.49 7.77 12.11
N PHE A 542 34.37 8.98 12.69
CA PHE A 542 33.42 10.01 12.29
C PHE A 542 34.10 11.19 11.59
N ALA A 543 33.39 11.72 10.59
CA ALA A 543 33.71 12.97 9.90
C ALA A 543 32.41 13.69 9.50
N ASP A 544 32.54 14.88 8.91
CA ASP A 544 31.43 15.76 8.52
C ASP A 544 30.49 15.20 7.43
N HIS A 545 30.87 14.09 6.80
CA HIS A 545 30.06 13.32 5.84
C HIS A 545 29.46 12.05 6.45
N THR A 546 29.92 11.63 7.63
CA THR A 546 29.52 10.36 8.24
C THR A 546 28.07 10.37 8.72
N VAL A 547 27.36 9.28 8.43
CA VAL A 547 26.06 8.96 9.02
C VAL A 547 26.24 7.90 10.11
N SER A 548 25.88 8.24 11.34
CA SER A 548 25.84 7.31 12.47
C SER A 548 24.48 6.64 12.57
N TYR A 549 24.46 5.33 12.82
CA TYR A 549 23.24 4.57 13.09
C TYR A 549 23.44 3.67 14.30
N ASP A 550 22.72 3.91 15.39
CA ASP A 550 22.68 3.02 16.54
C ASP A 550 21.47 2.09 16.41
N MET A 551 21.66 0.77 16.42
CA MET A 551 20.54 -0.17 16.35
C MET A 551 19.67 -0.17 17.62
N THR A 552 20.12 0.46 18.70
CA THR A 552 19.29 0.73 19.87
C THR A 552 18.48 2.00 19.70
N TYR A 553 17.38 2.15 20.43
CA TYR A 553 16.54 3.35 20.41
C TYR A 553 16.11 3.72 21.83
N GLY A 554 15.79 4.99 22.04
CA GLY A 554 15.39 5.50 23.34
C GLY A 554 14.78 6.89 23.27
N GLN A 555 14.67 7.55 24.44
CA GLN A 555 14.35 8.97 24.50
C GLN A 555 15.55 9.79 24.02
N GLY A 556 15.33 10.65 23.02
CA GLY A 556 16.37 11.50 22.45
C GLY A 556 17.48 10.71 21.75
N LEU A 557 18.67 11.29 21.67
CA LEU A 557 19.83 10.61 21.11
C LEU A 557 20.34 9.52 22.06
N THR A 558 20.71 8.37 21.51
CA THR A 558 21.45 7.35 22.26
C THR A 558 22.83 7.87 22.63
N THR A 559 23.48 7.29 23.65
CA THR A 559 24.84 7.68 24.05
C THR A 559 25.83 7.59 22.88
N PHE A 560 25.70 6.55 22.04
CA PHE A 560 26.55 6.38 20.85
C PHE A 560 26.30 7.49 19.81
N ASN A 561 25.04 7.82 19.54
CA ASN A 561 24.70 8.86 18.59
C ASN A 561 25.04 10.26 19.09
N GLN A 562 24.95 10.50 20.40
CA GLN A 562 25.44 11.73 21.01
C GLN A 562 26.95 11.86 20.81
N TRP A 563 27.71 10.81 21.14
CA TRP A 563 29.16 10.76 20.93
C TRP A 563 29.53 10.97 19.45
N ALA A 564 28.81 10.34 18.52
CA ALA A 564 29.00 10.52 17.09
C ALA A 564 28.80 11.99 16.65
N LYS A 565 27.74 12.65 17.13
CA LYS A 565 27.48 14.08 16.84
C LYS A 565 28.56 14.98 17.41
N GLU A 566 29.01 14.73 18.63
CA GLU A 566 30.11 15.45 19.28
C GLU A 566 31.45 15.23 18.56
N SER A 567 31.61 14.08 17.91
CA SER A 567 32.80 13.70 17.13
C SER A 567 32.72 14.10 15.65
N GLY A 568 31.69 14.86 15.24
CA GLY A 568 31.61 15.47 13.91
C GLY A 568 30.69 14.77 12.90
N ALA A 569 29.97 13.71 13.27
CA ALA A 569 29.05 13.04 12.36
C ALA A 569 27.94 13.98 11.86
N ARG A 570 27.67 13.93 10.55
CA ARG A 570 26.66 14.76 9.89
C ARG A 570 25.27 14.48 10.44
N PHE A 571 24.89 13.21 10.43
CA PHE A 571 23.59 12.72 10.85
C PHE A 571 23.75 11.56 11.82
N ALA A 572 22.80 11.43 12.74
CA ALA A 572 22.75 10.34 13.70
C ALA A 572 21.32 9.84 13.83
N TYR A 573 21.11 8.54 13.60
CA TYR A 573 19.82 7.87 13.58
C TYR A 573 19.81 6.67 14.53
N ASP A 574 18.65 6.32 15.05
CA ASP A 574 18.49 5.25 16.04
C ASP A 574 17.64 4.09 15.51
N GLY A 575 17.59 2.98 16.26
CA GLY A 575 16.96 1.74 15.84
C GLY A 575 15.44 1.75 15.74
N LEU A 576 14.75 2.85 16.04
CA LEU A 576 13.29 2.87 16.00
C LEU A 576 12.77 2.73 14.57
N GLY A 577 13.48 3.34 13.61
CA GLY A 577 13.16 3.23 12.20
C GLY A 577 13.29 1.79 11.69
N MET A 578 14.41 1.13 12.02
CA MET A 578 14.59 -0.31 11.82
C MET A 578 13.47 -1.15 12.45
N LEU A 579 13.02 -0.86 13.67
CA LEU A 579 11.91 -1.58 14.32
C LEU A 579 10.61 -1.49 13.53
N VAL A 580 10.27 -0.31 12.99
CA VAL A 580 9.07 -0.14 12.17
C VAL A 580 9.26 -0.75 10.78
N GLY A 581 10.45 -0.61 10.20
CA GLY A 581 10.81 -1.17 8.89
C GLY A 581 10.75 -2.69 8.88
N GLN A 582 11.32 -3.36 9.88
CA GLN A 582 11.29 -4.82 9.97
C GLN A 582 9.86 -5.33 10.16
N ALA A 583 9.00 -4.58 10.87
CA ALA A 583 7.59 -4.93 11.06
C ALA A 583 6.79 -4.75 9.76
N ALA A 584 7.07 -3.70 8.98
CA ALA A 584 6.45 -3.50 7.66
C ALA A 584 6.85 -4.62 6.70
N GLU A 585 8.10 -5.08 6.78
CA GLU A 585 8.59 -6.21 6.00
C GLU A 585 7.96 -7.54 6.44
N SER A 586 7.80 -7.78 7.75
CA SER A 586 7.05 -8.94 8.25
C SER A 586 5.59 -8.90 7.79
N PHE A 587 4.95 -7.72 7.81
CA PHE A 587 3.58 -7.53 7.32
C PHE A 587 3.48 -7.81 5.83
N MET A 588 4.46 -7.35 5.04
CA MET A 588 4.56 -7.63 3.60
C MET A 588 4.68 -9.13 3.34
N LEU A 589 5.53 -9.84 4.10
CA LEU A 589 5.66 -11.29 4.00
C LEU A 589 4.34 -12.00 4.27
N TRP A 590 3.60 -11.58 5.30
CA TRP A 590 2.34 -12.23 5.70
C TRP A 590 1.15 -11.88 4.82
N ARG A 591 0.99 -10.61 4.46
CA ARG A 591 -0.24 -10.06 3.85
C ARG A 591 -0.07 -9.65 2.39
N GLY A 592 1.15 -9.67 1.86
CA GLY A 592 1.44 -9.21 0.49
C GLY A 592 1.26 -7.70 0.29
N LEU A 593 1.16 -6.94 1.39
CA LEU A 593 1.03 -5.49 1.38
C LEU A 593 2.14 -4.88 2.24
N ARG A 594 2.89 -3.92 1.71
CA ARG A 594 3.88 -3.18 2.50
C ARG A 594 3.22 -1.90 3.06
N PRO A 595 2.97 -1.82 4.37
CA PRO A 595 2.36 -0.65 4.98
C PRO A 595 3.35 0.54 5.03
N GLY A 596 2.82 1.76 5.12
CA GLY A 596 3.62 2.97 5.22
C GLY A 596 4.14 3.22 6.64
N THR A 597 5.45 3.41 6.79
CA THR A 597 6.15 3.47 8.09
C THR A 597 6.19 4.85 8.73
N LYS A 598 6.15 5.94 7.94
CA LYS A 598 6.38 7.32 8.39
C LYS A 598 5.48 7.78 9.54
N GLN A 599 4.17 7.54 9.43
CA GLN A 599 3.21 7.98 10.44
C GLN A 599 3.42 7.25 11.77
N ILE A 600 3.59 5.94 11.71
CA ILE A 600 3.78 5.09 12.89
C ILE A 600 5.10 5.42 13.58
N LEU A 601 6.17 5.67 12.81
CA LEU A 601 7.44 6.12 13.35
C LEU A 601 7.30 7.44 14.12
N ARG A 602 6.54 8.40 13.59
CA ARG A 602 6.25 9.69 14.26
C ARG A 602 5.45 9.51 15.55
N GLU A 603 4.44 8.66 15.55
CA GLU A 603 3.63 8.36 16.73
C GLU A 603 4.44 7.65 17.81
N LEU A 604 5.25 6.65 17.44
CA LEU A 604 6.14 5.97 18.38
C LEU A 604 7.18 6.91 18.97
N ARG A 605 7.71 7.84 18.17
CA ARG A 605 8.66 8.85 18.65
C ARG A 605 8.02 9.77 19.69
N LYS A 606 6.81 10.28 19.43
CA LYS A 606 6.05 11.08 20.41
C LYS A 606 5.80 10.32 21.71
N ASN A 607 5.37 9.06 21.61
CA ASN A 607 5.12 8.20 22.77
C ASN A 607 6.39 7.94 23.58
N LEU A 608 7.55 7.82 22.94
CA LEU A 608 8.83 7.71 23.62
C LEU A 608 9.21 9.02 24.31
N GLU A 609 9.01 10.15 23.65
CA GLU A 609 9.35 11.50 24.16
C GLU A 609 8.37 12.02 25.21
N GLY A 610 7.21 11.38 25.38
CA GLY A 610 6.17 11.81 26.32
C GLY A 610 5.36 13.02 25.84
N LEU A 611 5.22 13.18 24.52
CA LEU A 611 4.59 14.31 23.82
C LEU A 611 3.17 14.03 23.33
#